data_AF-A0A2V7HC58-F1
#
_entry.id   AF-A0A2V7HC58-F1
#
_cell.length_a   1.000
_cell.length_b   1.000
_cell.length_c   1.000
_cell.angle_alpha   90.00
_cell.angle_beta   90.00
_cell.angle_gamma   90.00
#
_symmetry.space_group_name_H-M   'P 1'
#
loop_
_entity.id
_entity.type
_entity.pdbx_description
1 polymer ?
#
loop_
_entity_poly.entity_id
_entity_poly.type
_entity_poly.pdbx_seq_one_letter_code
_entity_poly.pdbx_strand_id
1 'polypeptide(L)' 'MYLRDRGFDVVGSGNVAEQRASTVVYDRSAHPQWARLVGRAMNAPVVERPDSSRYLDVTVLLGGNWRPPALPFHP' A
#
# COMPACT_ATOMS: atom_id res chain seq x y z
N MET A 1 -7.14 5.15 -6.86
CA MET A 1 -7.49 6.38 -6.11
C MET A 1 -7.54 6.17 -4.60
N TYR A 2 -8.15 5.09 -4.07
CA TYR A 2 -8.28 4.75 -2.63
C TYR A 2 -7.34 5.41 -1.59
N LEU A 3 -6.02 5.25 -1.73
CA LEU A 3 -5.05 5.83 -0.80
C LEU A 3 -4.88 7.35 -1.00
N ARG A 4 -4.90 7.84 -2.24
CA ARG A 4 -4.91 9.29 -2.51
C ARG A 4 -6.15 9.96 -1.92
N ASP A 5 -7.32 9.30 -2.00
CA ASP A 5 -8.56 9.82 -1.40
C ASP A 5 -8.50 9.90 0.14
N ARG A 6 -7.50 9.25 0.75
CA ARG A 6 -7.21 9.30 2.19
C ARG A 6 -6.04 10.24 2.54
N GLY A 7 -5.56 11.01 1.58
CA GLY A 7 -4.50 12.00 1.76
C GLY A 7 -3.08 11.45 1.64
N PHE A 8 -2.89 10.19 1.19
CA PHE A 8 -1.55 9.66 0.94
C PHE A 8 -1.04 10.12 -0.43
N ASP A 9 0.22 10.56 -0.47
CA ASP A 9 0.91 10.80 -1.73
C ASP A 9 1.32 9.47 -2.36
N VAL A 10 0.52 9.02 -3.33
CA VAL A 10 0.81 7.81 -4.11
C VAL A 10 1.53 8.22 -5.38
N VAL A 11 2.83 7.99 -5.43
CA VAL A 11 3.67 8.38 -6.58
C VAL A 11 3.65 7.37 -7.73
N GLY A 12 3.18 6.14 -7.49
CA GLY A 12 3.10 5.10 -8.52
C GLY A 12 2.28 3.88 -8.13
N SER A 13 1.86 3.12 -9.15
CA SER A 13 1.19 1.83 -9.04
C SER A 13 1.59 0.93 -10.19
N GLY A 14 1.66 -0.38 -9.96
CA GLY A 14 2.00 -1.36 -10.99
C GLY A 14 1.67 -2.78 -10.55
N ASN A 15 2.03 -3.75 -11.40
CA ASN A 15 1.82 -5.16 -11.13
C ASN A 15 3.08 -5.78 -10.50
N VAL A 16 2.87 -6.76 -9.63
CA VAL A 16 3.93 -7.63 -9.10
C VAL A 16 3.83 -8.99 -9.79
N ALA A 17 4.98 -9.63 -10.05
CA ALA A 17 5.01 -10.94 -10.71
C ALA A 17 4.47 -12.06 -9.79
N GLU A 18 4.76 -11.97 -8.49
CA GLU A 18 4.33 -12.96 -7.49
C GLU A 18 2.91 -12.67 -7.01
N GLN A 19 2.01 -13.63 -7.20
CA GLN A 19 0.67 -13.58 -6.61
C GLN A 19 0.73 -13.85 -5.10
N ARG A 20 -0.14 -13.18 -4.34
CA ARG A 20 -0.17 -13.28 -2.88
C ARG A 20 -1.60 -13.34 -2.38
N ALA A 21 -1.85 -14.16 -1.36
CA ALA A 21 -3.17 -14.24 -0.75
C ALA A 21 -3.49 -12.99 0.09
N SER A 22 -2.50 -12.46 0.80
CA SER A 22 -2.67 -11.36 1.75
C SER A 22 -1.98 -10.07 1.30
N THR A 23 -2.65 -8.96 1.58
CA THR A 23 -2.10 -7.61 1.44
C THR A 23 -1.09 -7.34 2.54
N VAL A 24 0.03 -6.72 2.19
CA VAL A 24 1.08 -6.32 3.13
C VAL A 24 1.59 -4.94 2.81
N VAL A 25 1.94 -4.20 3.86
CA VAL A 25 2.57 -2.88 3.77
C VAL A 25 4.03 -3.02 4.18
N TYR A 26 4.95 -2.57 3.33
CA TYR A 26 6.37 -2.51 3.64
C TYR A 26 6.77 -1.10 4.05
N ASP A 27 7.41 -0.99 5.21
CA ASP A 27 8.20 0.19 5.60
C ASP A 27 9.56 0.09 4.90
N ARG A 28 9.89 1.09 4.08
CA ARG A 28 11.08 1.13 3.25
C ARG A 28 12.14 2.11 3.76
N SER A 29 11.74 3.12 4.52
CA SER A 29 12.60 4.25 4.91
C SER A 29 12.87 4.34 6.41
N ALA A 30 12.51 3.30 7.19
CA ALA A 30 12.64 3.28 8.65
C ALA A 30 11.80 4.37 9.34
N HIS A 31 10.66 4.71 8.74
CA HIS A 31 9.64 5.59 9.32
C HIS A 31 8.37 4.78 9.63
N PRO A 32 8.40 3.92 10.67
CA PRO A 32 7.34 2.94 10.92
C PRO A 32 5.98 3.60 11.20
N GLN A 33 5.95 4.85 11.68
CA GLN A 33 4.73 5.62 11.85
C GLN A 33 3.99 5.89 10.51
N TRP A 34 4.74 6.10 9.42
CA TRP A 34 4.15 6.33 8.10
C TRP A 34 3.58 5.05 7.52
N ALA A 35 4.33 3.95 7.61
CA ALA A 35 3.84 2.63 7.21
C ALA A 35 2.62 2.18 8.02
N ARG A 36 2.54 2.50 9.33
CA ARG A 36 1.35 2.22 10.18
C ARG A 36 0.11 3.00 9.77
N LEU A 37 0.23 4.23 9.25
CA LEU A 37 -0.92 4.97 8.73
C LEU A 37 -1.49 4.25 7.50
N VAL A 38 -0.62 3.82 6.59
CA VAL A 38 -1.01 3.06 5.41
C VAL A 38 -1.58 1.69 5.79
N GLY A 39 -0.95 0.98 6.73
CA GLY A 39 -1.43 -0.30 7.25
C GLY A 39 -2.84 -0.22 7.83
N ARG A 40 -3.14 0.84 8.60
CA ARG A 40 -4.50 1.12 9.10
C ARG A 40 -5.49 1.36 7.97
N ALA A 41 -5.12 2.17 6.98
CA ALA A 41 -5.99 2.46 5.83
C ALA A 41 -6.28 1.21 4.98
N MET A 42 -5.31 0.29 4.87
CA MET A 42 -5.41 -0.94 4.09
C MET A 42 -5.94 -2.14 4.87
N ASN A 43 -6.12 -2.02 6.19
CA ASN A 43 -6.37 -3.12 7.12
C ASN A 43 -5.37 -4.29 6.89
N ALA A 44 -4.08 -3.96 6.86
CA ALA A 44 -3.00 -4.88 6.50
C ALA A 44 -1.82 -4.80 7.48
N PRO A 45 -1.09 -5.91 7.68
CA PRO A 45 0.12 -5.91 8.50
C PRO A 45 1.23 -5.06 7.87
N VAL A 46 2.03 -4.46 8.73
CA VAL A 46 3.24 -3.71 8.36
C VAL A 46 4.46 -4.59 8.62
N VAL A 47 5.36 -4.67 7.65
CA VAL A 47 6.63 -5.40 7.75
C VAL A 47 7.76 -4.44 7.40
N GLU A 48 8.79 -4.39 8.24
CA GLU A 48 10.00 -3.62 7.95
C GLU A 48 10.80 -4.32 6.85
N ARG A 49 11.06 -3.60 5.75
CA ARG A 49 11.85 -4.10 4.63
C ARG A 49 12.57 -2.92 3.95
N PRO A 50 13.68 -2.43 4.55
CA PRO A 50 14.39 -1.26 4.07
C PRO A 50 14.79 -1.40 2.59
N ASP A 51 14.60 -0.33 1.82
CA ASP A 51 14.97 -0.28 0.40
C ASP A 51 15.15 1.17 -0.05
N SER A 52 16.42 1.59 -0.18
CA SER A 52 16.80 2.93 -0.59
C SER A 52 16.85 3.12 -2.11
N SER A 53 16.68 2.05 -2.91
CA SER A 53 16.84 2.12 -4.37
C SER A 53 15.71 2.85 -5.08
N ARG A 54 14.55 2.99 -4.43
CA ARG A 54 13.30 3.48 -5.02
C ARG A 54 12.87 4.83 -4.47
N TYR A 55 13.53 5.35 -3.44
CA TYR A 55 13.17 6.60 -2.76
C TYR A 55 11.69 6.66 -2.35
N LEU A 56 11.15 5.52 -1.89
CA LEU A 56 9.80 5.40 -1.37
C LEU A 56 9.87 5.18 0.14
N ASP A 57 8.91 5.73 0.87
CA ASP A 57 8.74 5.43 2.29
C ASP A 57 7.97 4.15 2.54
N VAL A 58 6.96 3.90 1.69
CA VAL A 58 6.02 2.80 1.86
C VAL A 58 5.78 2.11 0.52
N THR A 59 5.76 0.78 0.54
CA THR A 59 5.28 -0.02 -0.60
C THR A 59 4.08 -0.85 -0.14
N VAL A 60 2.98 -0.81 -0.88
CA VAL A 60 1.83 -1.68 -0.63
C VAL A 60 1.80 -2.79 -1.67
N LEU A 61 1.79 -4.04 -1.22
CA LEU A 61 1.53 -5.19 -2.08
C LEU A 61 0.12 -5.68 -1.82
N LEU A 62 -0.74 -5.58 -2.82
CA LEU A 62 -2.12 -6.05 -2.76
C LEU A 62 -2.17 -7.57 -2.91
N GLY A 63 -2.87 -8.23 -1.99
CA GLY A 63 -3.18 -9.65 -2.09
C GLY A 63 -4.64 -9.90 -2.48
N GLY A 64 -4.98 -11.16 -2.72
CA GLY A 64 -6.35 -11.59 -3.06
C GLY A 64 -7.41 -11.26 -2.00
N ASN A 65 -7.01 -10.95 -0.77
CA ASN A 65 -7.88 -10.49 0.31
C ASN A 65 -8.30 -9.01 0.21
N TRP A 66 -7.67 -8.21 -0.67
CA TRP A 66 -8.07 -6.83 -0.84
C TRP A 66 -9.33 -6.71 -1.69
N ARG A 67 -10.21 -5.79 -1.29
CA ARG A 67 -11.43 -5.44 -2.02
C ARG A 67 -11.46 -3.92 -2.17
N PRO A 68 -11.40 -3.39 -3.40
CA PRO A 68 -11.58 -1.97 -3.60
C PRO A 68 -13.00 -1.58 -3.16
N PRO A 69 -13.20 -0.37 -2.59
CA PRO A 69 -14.55 0.13 -2.40
C PRO A 69 -15.25 0.24 -3.76
N ALA A 70 -16.57 0.10 -3.74
CA ALA A 70 -17.37 0.30 -4.94
C ALA A 70 -17.07 1.69 -5.51
N LEU A 71 -16.64 1.74 -6.78
CA LEU A 71 -16.53 3.00 -7.48
C LEU A 71 -17.94 3.58 -7.63
N PRO A 72 -18.12 4.90 -7.52
CA PRO A 72 -19.35 5.53 -7.93
C PRO A 72 -19.65 5.11 -9.38
N PHE A 73 -20.88 4.69 -9.65
CA PHE A 73 -21.32 4.47 -11.02
C PHE A 73 -21.28 5.84 -11.72
N HIS A 74 -20.45 5.95 -12.75
CA HIS A 74 -20.46 7.07 -13.68
C HIS A 74 -21.05 6.55 -14.99
N PRO A 75 -22.39 6.67 -15.19
CA PRO A 75 -23.06 6.26 -16.42
C PRO A 75 -22.72 7.15 -17.63
#